data_AF-A0AAU9QR67-F1
#
_entry.id   AF-A0AAU9QR67-F1
#
_cell.length_a   1.000
_cell.length_b   1.000
_cell.length_c   1.000
_cell.angle_alpha   90.00
_cell.angle_beta   90.00
_cell.angle_gamma   90.00
#
_symmetry.space_group_name_H-M   'P 1'
#
loop_
_entity.id
_entity.type
_entity.pdbx_description
1 polymer ?
#
loop_
_entity_poly.entity_id
_entity_poly.type
_entity_poly.pdbx_seq_one_letter_code
_entity_poly.pdbx_strand_id
1 'polypeptide(L)'
;MRYLLTTVHKHPKFYAADGSIVEVELKYVEHKTISSIDENGQLNHRKIGGSPPVVGNIWMVNSIEDSLRLLEKLGVYPFESKASAKLNAKRLGLQTFKYLPVP
;
A
#
# COMPACT_ATOMS: atom_id res chain seq x y z
N MET A 1 4.30 10.61 -3.76
CA MET A 1 3.59 9.35 -3.42
C MET A 1 4.61 8.26 -3.24
N ARG A 2 4.54 7.52 -2.14
CA ARG A 2 5.49 6.46 -1.77
C ARG A 2 4.94 5.09 -2.17
N TYR A 3 5.78 4.06 -2.18
CA TYR A 3 5.38 2.73 -2.65
C TYR A 3 5.94 1.62 -1.78
N LEU A 4 5.11 0.66 -1.41
CA LEU A 4 5.55 -0.62 -0.86
C LEU A 4 5.72 -1.64 -2.00
N LEU A 5 6.68 -2.56 -1.85
CA LEU A 5 6.78 -3.72 -2.71
C LEU A 5 6.00 -4.88 -2.10
N THR A 6 5.18 -5.52 -2.91
CA THR A 6 4.26 -6.59 -2.48
C THR A 6 4.31 -7.78 -3.43
N THR A 7 3.95 -8.95 -2.92
CA THR A 7 3.67 -10.12 -3.78
C THR A 7 2.37 -9.92 -4.57
N VAL A 8 2.15 -10.73 -5.61
CA VAL A 8 1.04 -10.54 -6.56
C VAL A 8 -0.35 -10.98 -6.05
N HIS A 9 -0.41 -11.60 -4.87
CA HIS A 9 -1.61 -12.19 -4.26
C HIS A 9 -2.70 -11.14 -3.91
N LYS A 10 -3.95 -11.60 -3.74
CA LYS A 10 -5.09 -10.76 -3.31
C LYS A 10 -4.87 -10.15 -1.92
N HIS A 11 -4.34 -10.97 -1.00
CA HIS A 11 -3.79 -10.51 0.27
C HIS A 11 -2.27 -10.56 0.14
N PRO A 12 -1.63 -9.43 -0.24
CA PRO A 12 -0.21 -9.44 -0.50
C PRO A 12 0.60 -9.65 0.77
N LYS A 13 1.64 -10.47 0.66
CA LYS A 13 2.84 -10.38 1.51
C LYS A 13 3.72 -9.22 1.06
N PHE A 14 4.57 -8.70 1.94
CA PHE A 14 5.40 -7.52 1.70
C PHE A 14 6.87 -7.91 1.53
N TYR A 15 7.63 -7.12 0.77
CA TYR A 15 9.08 -7.28 0.69
C TYR A 15 9.77 -6.30 1.65
N ALA A 16 10.67 -6.83 2.48
CA ALA A 16 11.59 -6.02 3.28
C ALA A 16 12.73 -5.46 2.40
N ALA A 17 13.57 -4.59 2.97
CA ALA A 17 14.66 -3.93 2.25
C ALA A 17 15.72 -4.91 1.68
N ASP A 18 15.85 -6.08 2.29
CA ASP A 18 16.75 -7.17 1.89
C ASP A 18 16.13 -8.14 0.86
N GLY A 19 14.84 -7.97 0.54
CA GLY A 19 14.10 -8.84 -0.39
C GLY A 19 13.44 -10.05 0.26
N SER A 20 13.56 -10.23 1.58
CA SER A 20 12.80 -11.24 2.31
C SER A 20 11.29 -10.92 2.27
N ILE A 21 10.48 -11.97 2.31
CA ILE A 21 9.02 -11.84 2.32
C ILE A 21 8.55 -11.80 3.77
N VAL A 22 7.85 -10.72 4.12
CA VAL A 22 7.21 -10.51 5.41
C VAL A 22 5.72 -10.74 5.26
N GLU A 23 5.21 -11.68 6.05
CA GLU A 23 3.78 -11.96 6.18
C GLU A 23 3.24 -11.20 7.39
N VAL A 24 2.14 -10.48 7.17
CA VAL A 24 1.49 -9.68 8.20
C VAL A 24 -0.01 -9.72 7.99
N GLU A 25 -0.75 -9.91 9.09
CA GLU A 25 -2.21 -9.88 9.05
C GLU A 25 -2.68 -8.42 9.18
N LEU A 26 -3.09 -7.84 8.04
CA LEU A 26 -3.66 -6.50 8.01
C LEU A 26 -5.18 -6.55 7.99
N LYS A 27 -5.80 -5.58 8.65
CA LYS A 27 -7.26 -5.43 8.67
C LYS A 27 -7.75 -4.79 7.38
N TYR A 28 -7.98 -5.60 6.35
CA TYR A 28 -8.57 -5.15 5.09
C TYR A 28 -10.05 -4.81 5.24
N VAL A 29 -10.51 -3.81 4.49
CA VAL A 29 -11.91 -3.36 4.49
C VAL A 29 -12.47 -3.41 3.06
N GLU A 30 -13.75 -3.76 2.94
CA GLU A 30 -14.42 -3.82 1.62
C GLU A 30 -14.75 -2.43 1.08
N HIS A 31 -14.93 -1.46 1.97
CA HIS A 31 -15.33 -0.11 1.65
C HIS A 31 -14.57 0.93 2.46
N LYS A 32 -14.29 2.07 1.82
CA LYS A 32 -13.84 3.31 2.46
C LYS A 32 -14.70 4.47 1.98
N THR A 33 -14.89 5.45 2.86
CA THR A 33 -15.47 6.74 2.49
C THR A 33 -14.36 7.77 2.52
N ILE A 34 -14.14 8.44 1.40
CA ILE A 34 -13.25 9.60 1.31
C ILE A 34 -14.12 10.84 1.31
N SER A 35 -13.80 11.76 2.22
CA SER A 35 -14.50 13.04 2.36
C SER A 35 -13.52 14.14 1.95
N SER A 36 -13.97 15.06 1.10
CA SER A 36 -13.19 16.22 0.66
C SER A 36 -14.08 17.45 0.55
N ILE A 37 -13.52 18.62 0.79
CA ILE A 37 -14.19 19.90 0.54
C ILE A 37 -13.66 20.43 -0.79
N ASP A 38 -14.55 20.83 -1.70
CA ASP A 38 -14.17 21.42 -2.99
C ASP A 38 -13.85 22.92 -2.89
N GLU A 39 -13.46 23.54 -4.00
CA GLU A 39 -13.13 24.97 -4.09
C GLU A 39 -14.29 25.91 -3.72
N ASN A 40 -15.53 25.40 -3.70
CA ASN A 40 -16.72 26.15 -3.32
C ASN A 40 -17.13 25.92 -1.86
N GLY A 41 -16.33 25.17 -1.08
CA GLY A 41 -16.63 24.83 0.30
C GLY A 41 -17.65 23.70 0.46
N GLN A 42 -18.01 22.99 -0.61
CA GLN A 42 -18.99 21.91 -0.52
C GLN A 42 -18.34 20.59 -0.10
N LEU A 43 -18.99 19.92 0.85
CA LEU A 43 -18.56 18.61 1.32
C LEU A 43 -18.98 17.53 0.32
N ASN A 44 -17.99 16.81 -0.21
CA ASN A 44 -18.17 15.68 -1.10
C ASN A 44 -17.77 14.38 -0.41
N HIS A 45 -18.63 13.36 -0.50
CA HIS A 45 -18.34 12.01 -0.03
C HIS A 45 -18.25 11.04 -1.20
N ARG A 46 -17.11 10.35 -1.30
CA ARG A 46 -16.89 9.29 -2.28
C ARG A 46 -16.72 7.97 -1.57
N LYS A 47 -17.69 7.07 -1.74
CA LYS A 47 -17.56 5.67 -1.33
C LYS A 47 -16.73 4.92 -2.36
N ILE A 48 -15.74 4.18 -1.88
CA ILE A 48 -14.82 3.39 -2.68
C ILE A 48 -14.92 1.97 -2.16
N GLY A 49 -15.18 1.03 -3.07
CA GLY A 49 -15.29 -0.38 -2.76
C GLY A 49 -14.70 -1.22 -3.88
N GLY A 50 -14.21 -2.40 -3.52
CA GLY A 50 -13.61 -3.33 -4.46
C GLY A 50 -12.73 -4.37 -3.78
N SER A 51 -12.03 -5.16 -4.60
CA SER A 51 -11.15 -6.21 -4.08
C SER A 51 -9.84 -5.64 -3.53
N PRO A 52 -9.42 -6.03 -2.31
CA PRO A 52 -8.09 -5.73 -1.78
C PRO A 52 -6.95 -6.16 -2.72
N PRO A 53 -5.75 -5.56 -2.60
CA PRO A 53 -5.35 -4.63 -1.54
C PRO A 53 -5.64 -3.15 -1.86
N VAL A 54 -5.86 -2.76 -3.11
CA VAL A 54 -5.93 -1.35 -3.54
C VAL A 54 -7.07 -1.13 -4.51
N VAL A 55 -7.84 -0.05 -4.32
CA VAL A 55 -8.89 0.39 -5.25
C VAL A 55 -8.63 1.86 -5.59
N GLY A 56 -8.43 2.20 -6.87
CA GLY A 56 -8.20 3.59 -7.29
C GLY A 56 -7.01 4.26 -6.61
N ASN A 57 -5.88 3.54 -6.46
CA ASN A 57 -4.68 3.95 -5.72
C ASN A 57 -4.86 4.17 -4.21
N ILE A 58 -5.98 3.74 -3.64
CA ILE A 58 -6.24 3.79 -2.20
C ILE A 58 -6.08 2.40 -1.61
N TRP A 59 -5.21 2.32 -0.60
CA TRP A 59 -4.99 1.08 0.14
C TRP A 59 -6.20 0.77 1.03
N MET A 60 -6.83 -0.39 0.80
CA MET A 60 -8.07 -0.82 1.43
C MET A 60 -7.84 -1.48 2.80
N VAL A 61 -7.08 -0.83 3.67
CA VAL A 61 -6.88 -1.24 5.08
C VAL A 61 -7.61 -0.31 6.02
N ASN A 62 -8.09 -0.77 7.17
CA ASN A 62 -8.84 0.05 8.12
C ASN A 62 -8.11 1.38 8.44
N SER A 63 -6.85 1.27 8.86
CA SER A 63 -5.96 2.40 9.17
C SER A 63 -4.64 2.22 8.43
N ILE A 64 -4.32 3.16 7.53
CA ILE A 64 -3.04 3.16 6.80
C ILE A 64 -1.88 3.37 7.77
N GLU A 65 -2.04 4.28 8.72
CA GLU A 65 -1.00 4.60 9.70
C GLU A 65 -0.66 3.40 10.60
N ASP A 66 -1.67 2.73 11.16
CA ASP A 66 -1.42 1.54 11.99
C ASP A 66 -0.79 0.41 11.18
N SER A 67 -1.20 0.27 9.92
CA SER A 67 -0.63 -0.73 9.02
C SER A 67 0.84 -0.45 8.71
N LEU A 68 1.19 0.82 8.48
CA LEU A 68 2.58 1.25 8.28
C LEU A 68 3.43 1.07 9.53
N ARG A 69 2.92 1.45 10.71
CA ARG A 69 3.62 1.24 11.99
C ARG A 69 3.88 -0.23 12.26
N LEU A 70 2.94 -1.11 11.91
CA LEU A 70 3.12 -2.56 12.04
C LEU A 70 4.18 -3.08 11.06
N LEU A 71 4.15 -2.64 9.81
CA LEU A 71 5.15 -3.00 8.79
C LEU A 71 6.55 -2.52 9.16
N GLU A 72 6.69 -1.30 9.69
CA GLU A 72 7.95 -0.73 10.14
C GLU A 72 8.60 -1.58 11.24
N LYS A 73 7.81 -2.05 12.22
CA LYS A 73 8.28 -2.98 13.26
C LYS A 73 8.79 -4.31 12.70
N LEU A 74 8.35 -4.68 11.49
CA LEU A 74 8.76 -5.89 10.79
C LEU A 74 9.84 -5.62 9.72
N GLY A 75 10.42 -4.42 9.70
CA GLY A 75 11.50 -4.06 8.77
C GLY A 75 11.03 -3.76 7.34
N VAL A 76 9.73 -3.51 7.13
CA VAL A 76 9.16 -3.16 5.83
C VAL A 76 8.91 -1.66 5.76
N TYR A 77 9.48 -1.01 4.74
CA TYR A 77 9.41 0.44 4.57
C TYR A 77 8.96 0.84 3.16
N PRO A 78 8.17 1.91 3.02
CA PRO A 78 7.86 2.47 1.71
C PRO A 78 9.09 3.09 1.04
N PHE A 79 9.23 2.85 -0.26
CA PHE A 79 10.17 3.54 -1.13
C PHE A 79 9.63 4.94 -1.48
N GLU A 80 10.52 5.92 -1.57
CA GLU A 80 10.20 7.31 -1.87
C GLU A 80 9.53 7.50 -3.24
N SER A 81 9.81 6.60 -4.19
CA SER A 81 9.30 6.66 -5.55
C SER A 81 9.17 5.28 -6.18
N LYS A 82 8.35 5.17 -7.24
CA LYS A 82 8.25 3.93 -8.02
C LYS A 82 9.58 3.55 -8.66
N ALA A 83 10.41 4.54 -9.02
CA ALA A 83 11.72 4.33 -9.60
C ALA A 83 12.70 3.69 -8.59
N SER A 84 12.75 4.19 -7.35
CA SER A 84 13.58 3.61 -6.29
C SER A 84 13.15 2.17 -5.95
N ALA A 85 11.83 1.93 -5.86
CA ALA A 85 11.28 0.58 -5.68
C ALA A 85 11.71 -0.38 -6.81
N LYS A 86 11.62 0.07 -8.08
CA LYS A 86 12.02 -0.72 -9.25
C LYS A 86 13.52 -1.04 -9.25
N LEU A 87 14.36 -0.06 -8.93
CA LEU A 87 15.81 -0.26 -8.85
C LEU A 87 16.17 -1.26 -7.76
N ASN A 88 15.55 -1.18 -6.58
CA ASN A 88 15.81 -2.12 -5.50
C ASN A 88 15.33 -3.54 -5.85
N ALA A 89 14.14 -3.68 -6.43
CA ALA A 89 13.63 -4.98 -6.89
C ALA A 89 14.57 -5.64 -7.91
N LYS A 90 15.13 -4.85 -8.86
CA LYS A 90 16.13 -5.33 -9.81
C LYS A 90 17.43 -5.77 -9.12
N ARG A 91 17.94 -4.95 -8.19
CA ARG A 91 19.16 -5.25 -7.41
C ARG A 91 19.03 -6.58 -6.65
N LEU A 92 17.85 -6.86 -6.13
CA LEU A 92 17.53 -8.06 -5.35
C LEU A 92 17.10 -9.26 -6.23
N GLY A 93 17.02 -9.09 -7.56
CA GLY A 93 16.61 -10.16 -8.47
C GLY A 93 15.15 -10.60 -8.32
N LEU A 94 14.27 -9.74 -7.80
CA LEU A 94 12.85 -10.07 -7.62
C LEU A 94 12.16 -10.23 -8.98
N GLN A 95 11.60 -11.40 -9.24
CA GLN A 95 10.93 -11.70 -10.52
C GLN A 95 9.45 -11.31 -10.54
N THR A 96 8.77 -11.39 -9.39
CA THR A 96 7.32 -11.17 -9.30
C THR A 96 6.99 -10.23 -8.14
N PHE A 97 6.47 -9.05 -8.45
CA PHE A 97 6.08 -8.07 -7.43
C PHE A 97 5.07 -7.07 -7.98
N LYS A 98 4.35 -6.40 -7.08
CA LYS A 98 3.47 -5.26 -7.35
C LYS A 98 3.89 -4.07 -6.50
N TYR A 99 3.58 -2.89 -7.01
CA TYR A 99 3.73 -1.64 -6.26
C TYR A 99 2.40 -1.34 -5.57
N LEU A 100 2.45 -1.19 -4.25
CA LEU A 100 1.31 -0.74 -3.46
C LEU A 100 1.52 0.74 -3.13
N PRO A 101 0.74 1.66 -3.72
CA PRO A 101 0.86 3.08 -3.44
C PRO A 101 0.41 3.38 -2.00
N VAL A 102 1.19 4.21 -1.30
CA VAL A 102 0.85 4.72 0.04
C VAL A 102 1.01 6.24 0.08
N PRO A 103 0.15 6.95 0.84
CA PRO A 103 0.26 8.40 1.01
C PRO A 103 1.62 8.81 1.58
#